data_AF-A0A1C7E7Q2-F1
#
_entry.id   AF-A0A1C7E7Q2-F1
#
_cell.length_a   1.000
_cell.length_b   1.000
_cell.length_c   1.000
_cell.angle_alpha   90.00
_cell.angle_beta   90.00
_cell.angle_gamma   90.00
#
_symmetry.space_group_name_H-M   'P 1'
#
loop_
_entity.id
_entity.type
_entity.pdbx_description
1 polymer ?
#
loop_
_entity_poly.entity_id
_entity_poly.type
_entity_poly.pdbx_seq_one_letter_code
_entity_poly.pdbx_strand_id
1 'polypeptide(L)'
;MQWLSTLDIFFVQLILIPPFVISLGVIAALLSSRVFIGPIVTLISALELNYWYFSTTLPEADIPPMMVAYWAILFPLMSLCCSWLALAPSTKQAFKVFD
;
A
#
# COMPACT_ATOMS: atom_id res chain seq x y z
N MET A 1 -5.70 -12.24 18.12
CA MET A 1 -6.39 -11.87 16.86
C MET A 1 -7.89 -11.55 17.04
N GLN A 2 -8.56 -11.96 18.13
CA GLN A 2 -9.99 -11.69 18.38
C GLN A 2 -10.41 -10.21 18.36
N TRP A 3 -9.53 -9.27 18.69
CA TRP A 3 -9.88 -7.84 18.66
C TRP A 3 -10.11 -7.31 17.23
N LEU A 4 -9.41 -7.85 16.23
CA LEU A 4 -9.61 -7.46 14.82
C LEU A 4 -11.00 -7.90 14.34
N SER A 5 -11.50 -9.02 14.86
CA SER A 5 -12.86 -9.51 14.64
C SER A 5 -13.94 -8.60 15.27
N THR A 6 -13.56 -7.76 16.24
CA THR A 6 -14.46 -6.76 16.84
C THR A 6 -14.46 -5.42 16.10
N LEU A 7 -13.49 -5.21 15.20
CA LEU A 7 -13.44 -4.03 14.35
C LEU A 7 -14.25 -4.27 13.09
N ASP A 8 -14.93 -3.21 12.65
CA ASP A 8 -15.68 -3.22 11.40
C ASP A 8 -14.76 -3.51 10.20
N ILE A 9 -15.25 -4.32 9.26
CA ILE A 9 -14.49 -4.74 8.07
C ILE A 9 -14.01 -3.53 7.26
N PHE A 10 -14.82 -2.48 7.12
CA PHE A 10 -14.43 -1.27 6.40
C PHE A 10 -13.37 -0.49 7.15
N PHE A 11 -13.40 -0.50 8.49
CA PHE A 11 -12.35 0.14 9.28
C PHE A 11 -10.99 -0.52 9.02
N VAL A 12 -10.93 -1.86 9.10
CA VAL A 12 -9.68 -2.59 8.86
C VAL A 12 -9.18 -2.36 7.43
N GLN A 13 -10.10 -2.39 6.46
CA GLN A 13 -9.75 -2.37 5.05
C GLN A 13 -9.46 -0.97 4.47
N LEU A 14 -10.01 0.09 5.07
CA LEU A 14 -9.81 1.47 4.59
C LEU A 14 -8.86 2.28 5.47
N ILE A 15 -8.75 1.93 6.76
CA ILE A 15 -7.96 2.72 7.72
C ILE A 15 -6.70 2.00 8.17
N LEU A 16 -6.75 0.67 8.34
CA LEU A 16 -5.62 -0.08 8.89
C LEU A 16 -4.68 -0.61 7.79
N ILE A 17 -5.22 -1.39 6.85
CA ILE A 17 -4.46 -2.05 5.79
C ILE A 17 -3.79 -1.05 4.83
N PRO A 18 -4.49 -0.03 4.28
CA PRO A 18 -3.93 0.83 3.24
C PRO A 18 -2.67 1.60 3.64
N PRO A 19 -2.64 2.34 4.77
CA PRO A 19 -1.44 3.08 5.13
C PRO A 19 -0.25 2.16 5.41
N PHE A 20 -0.48 0.95 5.93
CA PHE A 20 0.58 -0.01 6.20
C PHE A 20 1.24 -0.49 4.90
N VAL A 21 0.47 -1.03 3.96
CA VAL A 21 1.00 -1.61 2.72
C VAL A 21 1.59 -0.53 1.79
N ILE A 22 0.97 0.65 1.74
CA ILE A 22 1.51 1.79 0.96
C ILE A 22 2.83 2.27 1.56
N SER A 23 2.93 2.41 2.88
CA SER A 23 4.16 2.83 3.54
C SER A 23 5.30 1.84 3.31
N LEU A 24 5.03 0.53 3.40
CA LEU A 24 6.02 -0.50 3.07
C LEU A 24 6.52 -0.37 1.63
N GLY A 25 5.62 -0.15 0.68
CA GLY A 25 5.98 0.12 -0.71
C GLY A 25 6.87 1.34 -0.86
N VAL A 26 6.46 2.48 -0.32
CA VAL A 26 7.23 3.74 -0.42
C VAL A 26 8.61 3.59 0.22
N ILE A 27 8.72 2.92 1.38
CA ILE A 27 10.01 2.63 2.02
C ILE A 27 10.87 1.76 1.10
N ALA A 28 10.31 0.72 0.48
CA ALA A 28 11.06 -0.13 -0.46
C ALA A 28 11.52 0.64 -1.71
N ALA A 29 10.68 1.57 -2.23
CA ALA A 29 11.05 2.45 -3.33
C ALA A 29 12.24 3.37 -2.95
N LEU A 30 12.22 3.93 -1.73
CA LEU A 30 13.30 4.76 -1.20
C LEU A 30 14.60 3.96 -1.06
N LEU A 31 14.55 2.79 -0.43
CA LEU A 31 15.72 1.93 -0.23
C LEU A 31 16.34 1.44 -1.53
N SER A 32 15.52 1.19 -2.55
CA SER A 32 15.97 0.75 -3.88
C SER A 32 16.28 1.90 -4.84
N SER A 33 15.96 3.14 -4.47
CA SER A 33 16.01 4.32 -5.36
C SER A 33 15.25 4.12 -6.68
N ARG A 34 14.13 3.39 -6.64
CA ARG A 34 13.33 3.04 -7.83
C ARG A 34 11.84 3.23 -7.56
N VAL A 35 11.22 4.19 -8.23
CA VAL A 35 9.80 4.54 -8.06
C VAL A 35 8.87 3.33 -8.27
N PHE A 36 9.13 2.51 -9.30
CA PHE A 36 8.29 1.34 -9.62
C PHE A 36 8.32 0.22 -8.58
N ILE A 37 9.30 0.20 -7.68
CA ILE A 37 9.36 -0.80 -6.60
C ILE A 37 8.23 -0.57 -5.58
N GLY A 38 7.82 0.69 -5.37
CA GLY A 38 6.76 1.02 -4.42
C GLY A 38 5.42 0.34 -4.74
N PRO A 39 4.89 0.51 -5.96
CA PRO A 39 3.68 -0.18 -6.40
C PRO A 39 3.77 -1.70 -6.34
N ILE A 40 4.91 -2.29 -6.73
CA ILE A 40 5.10 -3.75 -6.73
C ILE A 40 5.03 -4.31 -5.30
N VAL A 41 5.77 -3.71 -4.37
CA VAL A 41 5.78 -4.14 -2.97
C VAL A 41 4.42 -3.90 -2.32
N THR A 42 3.77 -2.79 -2.64
CA THR A 42 2.40 -2.50 -2.16
C THR A 42 1.41 -3.54 -2.66
N LEU A 43 1.48 -3.94 -3.94
CA LEU A 43 0.60 -4.96 -4.51
C LEU A 43 0.77 -6.30 -3.81
N ILE A 44 2.01 -6.77 -3.68
CA ILE A 44 2.32 -8.07 -3.07
C ILE A 44 1.84 -8.09 -1.62
N SER A 45 2.23 -7.09 -0.83
CA SER A 45 1.84 -7.00 0.59
C SER A 45 0.33 -6.82 0.77
N ALA A 46 -0.35 -6.08 -0.11
CA ALA A 46 -1.80 -5.96 -0.08
C ALA A 46 -2.50 -7.29 -0.36
N LEU A 47 -2.03 -8.07 -1.34
CA LEU A 47 -2.60 -9.38 -1.65
C LEU A 47 -2.38 -10.37 -0.50
N GLU A 48 -1.16 -10.43 0.04
CA GLU A 48 -0.84 -11.31 1.17
C GLU A 48 -1.65 -10.97 2.42
N LEU A 49 -1.72 -9.68 2.77
CA LEU A 49 -2.43 -9.25 3.98
C LEU A 49 -3.94 -9.41 3.84
N ASN A 50 -4.51 -9.15 2.65
CA ASN A 50 -5.92 -9.44 2.39
C ASN A 50 -6.23 -10.93 2.43
N TYR A 51 -5.38 -11.76 1.80
CA TYR A 51 -5.53 -13.21 1.86
C TYR A 51 -5.51 -13.70 3.31
N TRP A 52 -4.55 -13.25 4.11
CA TRP A 52 -4.47 -13.59 5.52
C TRP A 52 -5.69 -13.10 6.30
N TYR A 53 -6.12 -11.85 6.13
CA TYR A 53 -7.26 -11.29 6.86
C TYR A 53 -8.55 -12.04 6.55
N PHE A 54 -8.84 -12.30 5.27
CA PHE A 54 -10.06 -13.00 4.89
C PHE A 54 -10.05 -14.47 5.29
N SER A 55 -8.94 -15.18 5.09
CA SER A 55 -8.87 -16.61 5.45
C SER A 55 -8.89 -16.86 6.96
N THR A 56 -8.41 -15.92 7.78
CA THR A 56 -8.28 -16.12 9.23
C THR A 56 -9.33 -15.40 10.07
N THR A 57 -9.75 -14.21 9.66
CA THR A 57 -10.64 -13.34 10.45
C THR A 57 -12.07 -13.38 9.93
N LEU A 58 -12.27 -13.66 8.64
CA LEU A 58 -13.58 -13.70 7.98
C LEU A 58 -13.76 -14.95 7.09
N PRO A 59 -13.52 -16.17 7.61
CA PRO A 59 -13.46 -17.38 6.77
C PRO A 59 -14.78 -17.73 6.07
N GLU A 60 -15.91 -17.37 6.68
CA GLU A 60 -17.26 -17.64 6.16
C GLU A 60 -17.83 -16.46 5.35
N ALA A 61 -17.09 -15.36 5.22
CA ALA A 61 -17.58 -14.18 4.51
C ALA A 61 -17.43 -14.36 3.00
N ASP A 62 -18.50 -14.11 2.26
CA ASP A 62 -18.49 -14.16 0.80
C ASP A 62 -17.85 -12.87 0.27
N ILE A 63 -16.53 -12.89 0.07
CA ILE A 63 -15.74 -11.72 -0.33
C ILE A 63 -15.89 -11.48 -1.83
N PRO A 64 -16.45 -10.34 -2.27
CA PRO A 64 -16.56 -10.04 -3.69
C PRO A 64 -15.18 -9.92 -4.33
N PRO A 65 -14.86 -10.67 -5.41
CA PRO A 65 -13.57 -10.59 -6.09
C PRO A 65 -13.24 -9.16 -6.57
N MET A 66 -14.28 -8.41 -6.95
CA MET A 66 -14.17 -7.01 -7.34
C MET A 66 -13.64 -6.10 -6.23
N MET A 67 -13.93 -6.41 -4.96
CA MET A 67 -13.42 -5.64 -3.82
C MET A 67 -11.90 -5.78 -3.72
N VAL A 68 -11.40 -7.02 -3.83
CA VAL A 68 -9.96 -7.32 -3.80
C VAL A 68 -9.26 -6.71 -5.01
N ALA A 69 -9.84 -6.84 -6.21
CA ALA A 69 -9.31 -6.26 -7.43
C ALA A 69 -9.21 -4.72 -7.33
N TYR A 70 -10.20 -4.06 -6.75
CA TYR A 70 -10.20 -2.62 -6.56
C TYR A 70 -9.02 -2.17 -5.68
N TRP A 71 -8.77 -2.84 -4.56
CA TRP A 71 -7.64 -2.52 -3.69
C TRP A 71 -6.28 -2.86 -4.30
N ALA A 72 -6.20 -3.98 -5.02
CA ALA A 72 -5.01 -4.38 -5.76
C ALA A 72 -4.63 -3.37 -6.87
N ILE A 73 -5.55 -2.52 -7.32
CA ILE A 73 -5.27 -1.43 -8.26
C ILE A 73 -5.04 -0.12 -7.51
N LEU A 74 -5.93 0.24 -6.59
CA LEU A 74 -5.91 1.52 -5.91
C LEU A 74 -4.65 1.72 -5.07
N PHE A 75 -4.26 0.74 -4.25
CA PHE A 75 -3.13 0.91 -3.34
C PHE A 75 -1.79 1.03 -4.09
N PRO A 76 -1.50 0.22 -5.11
CA PRO A 76 -0.29 0.41 -5.92
C PRO A 76 -0.25 1.75 -6.65
N LEU A 77 -1.39 2.26 -7.14
CA LEU A 77 -1.44 3.59 -7.75
C LEU A 77 -1.14 4.70 -6.74
N MET A 78 -1.72 4.63 -5.54
CA MET A 78 -1.39 5.58 -4.47
C MET A 78 0.08 5.50 -4.09
N SER A 79 0.63 4.28 -3.99
CA SER A 79 2.05 4.08 -3.70
C SER A 79 2.96 4.60 -4.81
N LEU A 80 2.54 4.52 -6.07
CA LEU A 80 3.27 5.11 -7.19
C LEU A 80 3.38 6.63 -7.01
N CYS A 81 2.25 7.29 -6.73
CA CYS A 81 2.21 8.73 -6.48
C CYS A 81 3.09 9.12 -5.29
N CYS A 82 2.97 8.42 -4.16
CA CYS A 82 3.78 8.70 -2.96
C CYS A 82 5.27 8.44 -3.20
N SER A 83 5.63 7.34 -3.87
CA SER A 83 7.01 7.00 -4.20
C SER A 83 7.61 8.03 -5.16
N TRP A 84 6.83 8.49 -6.14
CA TRP A 84 7.26 9.56 -7.04
C TRP A 84 7.56 10.85 -6.28
N LEU A 85 6.66 11.28 -5.39
CA LEU A 85 6.87 12.47 -4.56
C LEU A 85 8.07 12.33 -3.62
N ALA A 86 8.29 11.15 -3.06
CA ALA A 86 9.36 10.88 -2.11
C ALA A 86 10.74 10.81 -2.77
N LEU A 87 10.83 10.35 -4.01
CA LEU A 87 12.08 10.25 -4.78
C LEU A 87 12.30 11.43 -5.73
N ALA A 88 11.31 12.30 -5.94
CA ALA A 88 11.47 13.49 -6.79
C ALA A 88 12.65 14.33 -6.27
N PRO A 89 13.59 14.72 -7.15
CA PRO A 89 14.68 15.61 -6.76
C PRO A 89 14.08 16.88 -6.16
N SER A 90 14.51 17.25 -4.94
CA SER A 90 14.14 18.53 -4.36
C SER A 90 14.56 19.61 -5.36
N THR A 91 13.61 20.41 -5.84
CA THR A 91 13.84 21.53 -6.77
C THR A 91 14.95 22.47 -6.27
N LYS A 92 15.28 22.43 -4.97
CA LYS A 92 16.39 23.17 -4.33
C LYS A 92 17.79 22.71 -4.75
N GLN A 93 17.99 21.48 -5.22
CA GLN A 93 19.31 21.01 -5.69
C GLN A 93 19.63 21.44 -7.12
N ALA A 94 18.62 21.71 -7.96
CA ALA A 94 18.84 22.24 -9.30
C ALA A 94 19.46 23.64 -9.28
N PHE A 95 19.12 24.47 -8.29
CA PHE A 95 19.64 25.85 -8.19
C PHE A 95 21.12 25.92 -7.79
N LYS A 96 21.62 24.95 -7.01
CA LYS A 96 23.03 24.92 -6.56
C LYS A 96 24.03 24.48 -7.62
N VAL A 97 23.57 23.95 -8.76
CA VAL A 97 24.44 23.53 -9.88
C VAL A 97 24.67 24.69 -10.88
N PHE A 98 23.90 25.77 -10.76
CA PHE A 98 23.97 26.95 -11.62
C PHE A 98 24.57 28.19 -10.93
N ASP A 99 25.07 28.06 -9.70
CA ASP A 99 25.82 29.11 -8.97
C ASP A 99 27.35 28.81 -9.00
#